data_AF-A0A368X7Q9-F1
#
_entry.id   AF-A0A368X7Q9-F1
#
_cell.length_a   1.000
_cell.length_b   1.000
_cell.length_c   1.000
_cell.angle_alpha   90.00
_cell.angle_beta   90.00
_cell.angle_gamma   90.00
#
_symmetry.space_group_name_H-M   'P 1'
#
loop_
_entity.id
_entity.type
_entity.pdbx_description
1 polymer ?
#
loop_
_entity_poly.entity_id
_entity_poly.type
_entity_poly.pdbx_seq_one_letter_code
_entity_poly.pdbx_strand_id
1 'polypeptide(L)'
;MFNPTAEKFLEVFASADSIEIDGVFCRYYDNRIQDGSEDPSDEVINLTMEVDGVENEVIITADDLDEITLCDEGRTWHVGEHEIEFFSVKSIDTNPA
;
A
#
# COMPACT_ATOMS: atom_id res chain seq x y z
N MET A 1 17.00 1.27 -7.79
CA MET A 1 16.90 0.23 -6.76
C MET A 1 16.45 0.93 -5.50
N PHE A 2 15.29 0.56 -4.98
CA PHE A 2 14.66 1.25 -3.86
C PHE A 2 15.47 1.06 -2.56
N ASN A 3 15.25 1.96 -1.60
CA ASN A 3 15.78 1.78 -0.26
C ASN A 3 15.08 0.59 0.45
N PRO A 4 15.68 0.02 1.52
CA PRO A 4 15.11 -1.17 2.18
C PRO A 4 13.71 -0.97 2.78
N THR A 5 13.35 0.27 3.17
CA THR A 5 12.04 0.60 3.70
C THR A 5 10.99 0.52 2.60
N ALA A 6 11.27 1.10 1.43
CA ALA A 6 10.42 0.99 0.25
C ALA A 6 10.30 -0.45 -0.25
N GLU A 7 11.40 -1.23 -0.30
CA GLU A 7 11.33 -2.65 -0.64
C GLU A 7 10.39 -3.42 0.30
N LYS A 8 10.43 -3.11 1.60
CA LYS A 8 9.53 -3.73 2.57
C LYS A 8 8.09 -3.28 2.42
N PHE A 9 7.85 -1.99 2.15
CA PHE A 9 6.53 -1.47 1.87
C PHE A 9 5.90 -2.19 0.66
N LEU A 10 6.63 -2.32 -0.45
CA LEU A 10 6.17 -3.00 -1.65
C LEU A 10 5.88 -4.49 -1.40
N GLU A 11 6.71 -5.17 -0.61
CA GLU A 11 6.46 -6.56 -0.19
C GLU A 11 5.13 -6.70 0.59
N VAL A 12 4.88 -5.79 1.53
CA VAL A 12 3.65 -5.78 2.33
C VAL A 12 2.45 -5.40 1.47
N PHE A 13 2.57 -4.38 0.62
CA PHE A 13 1.54 -3.97 -0.33
C PHE A 13 1.12 -5.12 -1.27
N ALA A 14 2.07 -5.92 -1.73
CA ALA A 14 1.77 -7.07 -2.58
C ALA A 14 1.10 -8.25 -1.84
N SER A 15 1.25 -8.35 -0.52
CA SER A 15 0.84 -9.51 0.26
C SER A 15 -0.30 -9.28 1.26
N ALA A 16 -0.64 -8.03 1.57
CA ALA A 16 -1.73 -7.71 2.47
C ALA A 16 -3.10 -8.00 1.83
N ASP A 17 -4.08 -8.35 2.67
CA ASP A 17 -5.44 -8.63 2.22
C ASP A 17 -6.31 -7.36 2.12
N SER A 18 -5.89 -6.33 2.86
CA SER A 18 -6.60 -5.06 3.00
C SER A 18 -5.63 -3.93 3.32
N ILE A 19 -6.04 -2.73 2.95
CA ILE A 19 -5.27 -1.50 3.05
C ILE A 19 -6.18 -0.39 3.58
N GLU A 20 -5.65 0.49 4.40
CA GLU A 20 -6.26 1.76 4.77
C GLU A 20 -5.37 2.89 4.27
N ILE A 21 -5.94 3.85 3.55
CA ILE A 21 -5.24 5.03 3.04
C ILE A 21 -6.03 6.26 3.45
N ASP A 22 -5.41 7.17 4.21
CA ASP A 22 -6.02 8.42 4.68
C ASP A 22 -7.39 8.24 5.38
N GLY A 23 -7.52 7.15 6.13
CA GLY A 23 -8.77 6.76 6.82
C GLY A 23 -9.79 6.03 5.95
N VAL A 24 -9.49 5.78 4.68
CA VAL A 24 -10.32 4.99 3.76
C VAL A 24 -9.86 3.54 3.77
N PHE A 25 -10.74 2.63 4.16
CA PHE A 25 -10.44 1.20 4.21
C PHE A 25 -10.95 0.43 2.97
N CYS A 26 -10.06 -0.36 2.35
CA CYS A 26 -10.39 -1.24 1.23
C CYS A 26 -9.93 -2.68 1.47
N ARG A 27 -10.76 -3.65 1.08
CA ARG A 27 -10.40 -5.08 1.04
C ARG A 27 -10.31 -5.53 -0.41
N TYR A 28 -9.37 -6.43 -0.70
CA TYR A 28 -9.17 -6.95 -2.05
C TYR A 28 -8.87 -5.84 -3.08
N TYR A 29 -7.93 -4.97 -2.74
CA TYR A 29 -7.49 -3.88 -3.60
C TYR A 29 -6.60 -4.38 -4.76
N ASP A 30 -6.42 -3.56 -5.80
CA ASP A 30 -5.44 -3.86 -6.85
C ASP A 30 -4.03 -3.68 -6.28
N ASN A 31 -3.36 -4.81 -6.03
CA ASN A 31 -2.03 -4.88 -5.44
C ASN A 31 -0.92 -4.97 -6.50
N ARG A 32 -1.21 -4.57 -7.75
CA ARG A 32 -0.20 -4.52 -8.82
C ARG A 32 0.84 -3.44 -8.53
N ILE A 33 2.09 -3.83 -8.71
CA ILE A 33 3.26 -2.95 -8.67
C ILE A 33 3.77 -2.87 -10.11
N GLN A 34 3.89 -1.64 -10.61
CA GLN A 34 4.46 -1.36 -11.92
C GLN A 34 5.98 -1.43 -11.83
N ASP A 35 6.63 -1.91 -12.89
CA ASP A 35 8.09 -1.90 -12.97
C ASP A 35 8.57 -0.44 -13.02
N GLY A 36 9.08 0.04 -11.88
CA GLY A 36 9.68 1.36 -11.77
C GLY A 36 10.81 1.53 -12.78
N SER A 37 10.69 2.58 -13.57
CA SER A 37 11.68 3.12 -14.50
C SER A 37 12.83 3.82 -13.75
N GLU A 38 13.85 4.28 -14.48
CA GLU A 38 14.93 5.09 -13.90
C GLU A 38 14.47 6.53 -13.57
N ASP A 39 13.24 6.92 -13.95
CA ASP A 39 12.66 8.24 -13.68
C ASP A 39 11.96 8.28 -12.30
N PRO A 40 12.31 9.24 -11.41
CA PRO A 40 11.67 9.41 -10.12
C PRO A 40 10.15 9.68 -10.19
N SER A 41 9.69 10.28 -11.29
CA SER A 41 8.28 10.64 -11.47
C SER A 41 7.39 9.49 -11.95
N ASP A 42 7.97 8.32 -12.23
CA ASP A 42 7.21 7.20 -12.76
C ASP A 42 6.34 6.54 -11.68
N GLU A 43 5.10 6.24 -12.08
CA GLU A 43 4.11 5.60 -11.22
C GLU A 43 4.53 4.17 -10.90
N VAL A 44 4.65 3.85 -9.61
CA VAL A 44 4.97 2.50 -9.13
C VAL A 44 3.71 1.79 -8.67
N ILE A 45 2.81 2.51 -8.02
CA ILE A 45 1.47 2.02 -7.66
C ILE A 45 0.45 3.03 -8.17
N ASN A 46 -0.59 2.52 -8.82
CA ASN A 46 -1.80 3.26 -9.12
C ASN A 46 -2.97 2.42 -8.61
N LEU A 47 -3.64 2.91 -7.57
CA LEU A 47 -4.72 2.24 -6.88
C LEU A 47 -5.99 3.09 -6.95
N THR A 48 -7.09 2.48 -7.38
CA THR A 48 -8.43 3.10 -7.33
C THR A 48 -9.25 2.48 -6.21
N MET A 49 -9.83 3.32 -5.35
CA MET A 49 -10.66 2.93 -4.21
C MET A 49 -12.03 3.60 -4.32
N GLU A 50 -13.11 2.83 -4.25
CA GLU A 50 -14.47 3.38 -4.25
C GLU A 50 -15.02 3.49 -2.82
N VAL A 51 -15.44 4.69 -2.43
CA VAL A 51 -16.06 4.97 -1.12
C VAL A 51 -17.34 5.75 -1.35
N ASP A 52 -18.46 5.22 -0.87
CA ASP A 52 -19.78 5.86 -1.00
C ASP A 52 -20.13 6.27 -2.45
N GLY A 53 -19.64 5.51 -3.44
CA GLY A 53 -19.83 5.78 -4.87
C GLY A 53 -18.92 6.87 -5.45
N VAL A 54 -17.89 7.28 -4.72
CA VAL A 54 -16.82 8.17 -5.17
C VAL A 54 -15.55 7.37 -5.37
N GLU A 55 -14.99 7.41 -6.58
CA GLU A 55 -13.67 6.85 -6.88
C GLU A 55 -12.59 7.81 -6.37
N ASN A 56 -11.66 7.27 -5.57
CA ASN A 56 -10.46 7.93 -5.09
C ASN A 56 -9.27 7.24 -5.75
N GLU A 57 -8.44 8.00 -6.44
CA GLU A 57 -7.22 7.50 -7.07
C GLU A 57 -6.02 7.84 -6.17
N VAL A 58 -5.18 6.84 -5.93
CA VAL A 58 -3.95 6.95 -5.15
C VAL A 58 -2.80 6.56 -6.06
N ILE A 59 -1.89 7.51 -6.28
CA ILE A 59 -0.71 7.34 -7.12
C ILE A 59 0.52 7.46 -6.21
N ILE A 60 1.37 6.44 -6.24
CA ILE A 60 2.66 6.46 -5.55
C ILE A 60 3.74 6.33 -6.61
N THR A 61 4.62 7.33 -6.66
CA THR A 61 5.75 7.41 -7.59
C THR A 61 7.02 6.80 -7.00
N ALA A 62 8.07 6.69 -7.82
CA ALA A 62 9.37 6.27 -7.33
C ALA A 62 9.98 7.27 -6.33
N ASP A 63 9.75 8.58 -6.52
CA ASP A 63 10.22 9.64 -5.61
C ASP A 63 9.54 9.54 -4.24
N ASP A 64 8.22 9.27 -4.21
CA ASP A 64 7.48 9.06 -2.96
C ASP A 64 8.04 7.89 -2.14
N LEU A 65 8.50 6.84 -2.82
CA LEU A 65 9.13 5.68 -2.21
C LEU A 65 10.56 5.97 -1.72
N ASP A 66 11.25 6.97 -2.28
CA ASP A 66 12.56 7.36 -1.80
C ASP A 66 12.47 8.13 -0.46
N GLU A 67 11.38 8.86 -0.22
CA GLU A 67 11.12 9.61 1.02
C GLU A 67 10.24 8.87 2.04
N ILE A 68 9.93 7.59 1.80
CA ILE A 68 9.05 6.79 2.65
C ILE A 68 9.54 6.70 4.10
N THR A 69 8.60 6.84 5.05
CA THR A 69 8.86 6.62 6.47
C THR A 69 7.85 5.67 7.11
N LEU A 70 8.28 5.00 8.17
CA LEU A 70 7.45 4.13 8.99
C LEU A 70 7.42 4.71 10.41
N CYS A 71 6.23 4.86 10.99
CA CYS A 71 6.08 5.39 12.34
C CYS A 71 6.78 4.51 13.39
N ASP A 72 7.07 5.07 14.56
CA ASP A 72 7.80 4.37 15.64
C ASP A 72 7.09 3.08 16.12
N GLU A 73 5.77 3.01 15.96
CA GLU A 73 4.97 1.83 16.32
C GLU A 73 5.03 0.71 15.26
N GLY A 74 5.58 1.00 14.08
CA GLY A 74 5.80 0.04 13.01
C GLY A 74 4.55 -0.38 12.24
N ARG A 75 3.48 0.43 12.25
CA ARG A 75 2.17 0.10 11.66
C ARG A 75 1.78 1.02 10.51
N THR A 76 2.06 2.30 10.66
CA THR A 76 1.61 3.37 9.76
C THR A 76 2.78 3.85 8.91
N TRP A 77 2.63 3.77 7.60
CA TRP A 77 3.59 4.23 6.61
C TRP A 77 3.18 5.60 6.11
N HIS A 78 4.14 6.50 5.94
CA HIS A 78 3.94 7.76 5.24
C HIS A 78 4.65 7.70 3.90
N VAL A 79 3.91 7.78 2.81
CA VAL A 79 4.40 7.65 1.42
C VAL A 79 3.83 8.80 0.60
N GLY A 80 4.67 9.71 0.15
CA GLY A 80 4.22 10.96 -0.46
C GLY A 80 3.31 11.74 0.51
N GLU A 81 2.08 12.03 0.07
CA GLU A 81 1.06 12.70 0.89
C GLU A 81 0.13 11.76 1.67
N HIS A 82 0.33 10.43 1.56
CA HIS A 82 -0.60 9.44 2.09
C HIS A 82 -0.14 8.81 3.40
N GLU A 83 -1.10 8.59 4.30
CA GLU A 83 -0.97 7.74 5.48
C GLU A 83 -1.55 6.35 5.18
N ILE A 84 -0.72 5.31 5.29
CA ILE A 84 -1.05 3.96 4.81
C ILE A 84 -0.86 2.91 5.91
N GLU A 85 -1.88 2.09 6.13
CA GLU A 85 -1.83 0.89 6.99
C GLU A 85 -2.23 -0.37 6.23
N PHE A 86 -1.63 -1.50 6.59
CA PHE A 86 -1.89 -2.80 5.96
C PHE A 86 -2.42 -3.81 6.96
N PHE A 87 -3.39 -4.61 6.51
CA PHE A 87 -4.04 -5.61 7.33
C PHE A 87 -4.14 -6.94 6.58
N SER A 88 -3.72 -8.02 7.24
CA SER A 88 -3.91 -9.39 6.75
C SER A 88 -4.99 -10.11 7.57
N VAL A 89 -5.81 -10.90 6.90
CA VAL A 89 -6.82 -11.74 7.53
C VAL A 89 -6.27 -13.15 7.76
N LYS A 90 -6.47 -13.67 8.96
CA LYS A 90 -6.19 -15.08 9.25
C LYS A 90 -7.46 -15.90 9.12
N SER A 91 -7.42 -16.95 8.30
CA SER A 91 -8.51 -17.91 8.24
C SER A 91 -8.59 -18.72 9.54
N ILE A 92 -9.82 -18.96 9.99
CA ILE A 92 -10.11 -19.83 11.13
C ILE A 92 -10.77 -21.08 10.57
N ASP A 93 -10.19 -22.26 10.85
CA ASP A 93 -10.82 -23.52 10.50
C ASP A 93 -12.08 -23.71 11.36
N THR A 94 -13.22 -23.83 10.70
CA THR A 94 -14.53 -23.98 11.33
C THR A 94 -15.04 -25.41 11.29
N ASN A 95 -14.29 -26.34 10.68
CA ASN A 95 -14.69 -27.73 10.64
C ASN A 95 -14.62 -28.34 12.05
N PRO A 96 -15.75 -28.82 12.61
CA PRO A 96 -15.70 -29.58 13.85
C PRO A 96 -14.95 -30.90 13.58
N ALA A 97 -13.86 -31.12 14.31
CA ALA A 97 -13.04 -32.33 14.23
C ALA A 97 -13.85 -33.63 14.40
#